data_AF-A0A0Q7K002-F1
#
_entry.id   AF-A0A0Q7K002-F1
#
_cell.length_a   1.000
_cell.length_b   1.000
_cell.length_c   1.000
_cell.angle_alpha   90.00
_cell.angle_beta   90.00
_cell.angle_gamma   90.00
#
_symmetry.space_group_name_H-M   'P 1'
#
loop_
_entity.id
_entity.type
_entity.pdbx_description
1 polymer ?
#
loop_
_entity_poly.entity_id
_entity_poly.type
_entity_poly.pdbx_seq_one_letter_code
_entity_poly.pdbx_strand_id
1 'polypeptide(L)'
;MSSDNHNLDRASQQDARAWSTFTATKYTAARRQIRSPLAQGFLGDRFSARDLIAVLDDHPLVGADEDGPVLGDNGHYADRPWSFNGQTDYIELALVIDMLRMFTPTTEADAAVSSYRLKHTAEKLLAPHCSYISNGRLIWAAAALGLPLVQTDSGGPNLLIGVSEAEHDYVRQLADGSTPPRAHHNRPAGLPHLRDALDRVATGKPAAPRWVPLASAPVATPFHDWISAQARRDDPVGDIARDYVDGIAYNQHGPADAPDDLLTILLDAGAFDAVYDAGVRAISEWFATNPAATPVRTKFVSRSASEVGGFGGAEGYGDIEKVTYLCPCGAGEVVEDHDNIPGARDHDVHIWCDKCRGEWTFAPGRSVRDWGLIPV
;
A
#
# COMPACT_ATOMS: atom_id res chain seq x y z
N MET A 1 -22.85 -27.31 15.98
CA MET A 1 -22.28 -27.59 14.64
C MET A 1 -23.32 -27.92 13.55
N SER A 2 -24.53 -28.44 13.84
CA SER A 2 -25.56 -28.73 12.81
C SER A 2 -26.47 -27.52 12.47
N SER A 3 -26.79 -26.67 13.45
CA SER A 3 -27.66 -25.49 13.27
C SER A 3 -27.11 -24.46 12.29
N ASP A 4 -25.80 -24.21 12.33
CA ASP A 4 -25.17 -23.11 11.60
C ASP A 4 -25.10 -23.40 10.09
N ASN A 5 -24.80 -24.65 9.72
CA ASN A 5 -24.83 -25.10 8.33
C ASN A 5 -26.25 -25.07 7.74
N HIS A 6 -27.27 -25.45 8.51
CA HIS A 6 -28.67 -25.37 8.07
C HIS A 6 -29.13 -23.92 7.88
N ASN A 7 -28.68 -23.00 8.73
CA ASN A 7 -29.00 -21.57 8.62
C ASN A 7 -28.30 -20.92 7.41
N LEU A 8 -27.02 -21.24 7.17
CA LEU A 8 -26.27 -20.77 6.00
C LEU A 8 -26.88 -21.27 4.68
N ASP A 9 -27.30 -22.53 4.64
CA ASP A 9 -27.97 -23.09 3.45
C ASP A 9 -29.33 -22.42 3.19
N ARG A 10 -30.12 -22.16 4.26
CA ARG A 10 -31.40 -21.45 4.15
C ARG A 10 -31.22 -20.00 3.67
N ALA A 11 -30.26 -19.26 4.21
CA ALA A 11 -29.97 -17.89 3.80
C ALA A 11 -29.57 -17.83 2.31
N SER A 12 -28.71 -18.75 1.87
CA SER A 12 -28.31 -18.85 0.46
C SER A 12 -29.48 -19.17 -0.48
N GLN A 13 -30.45 -19.98 -0.03
CA GLN A 13 -31.67 -20.26 -0.81
C GLN A 13 -32.60 -19.05 -0.90
N GLN A 14 -32.75 -18.28 0.18
CA GLN A 14 -33.56 -17.06 0.18
C GLN A 14 -32.98 -16.01 -0.77
N ASP A 15 -31.67 -15.81 -0.72
CA ASP A 15 -30.97 -14.90 -1.62
C ASP A 15 -31.11 -15.34 -3.08
N ALA A 16 -31.07 -16.65 -3.36
CA ALA A 16 -31.25 -17.16 -4.72
C ALA A 16 -32.66 -16.94 -5.27
N ARG A 17 -33.67 -16.94 -4.40
CA ARG A 17 -35.04 -16.57 -4.80
C ARG A 17 -35.15 -15.08 -5.08
N ALA A 18 -34.66 -14.24 -4.17
CA ALA A 18 -34.69 -12.80 -4.33
C ALA A 18 -33.94 -12.36 -5.61
N TRP A 19 -32.73 -12.88 -5.82
CA TRP A 19 -31.93 -12.59 -7.01
C TRP A 19 -32.60 -13.06 -8.31
N SER A 20 -33.19 -14.26 -8.29
CA SER A 20 -33.93 -14.81 -9.44
C SER A 20 -35.12 -13.92 -9.81
N THR A 21 -35.89 -13.46 -8.82
CA THR A 21 -37.02 -12.55 -9.04
C THR A 21 -36.54 -11.20 -9.56
N PHE A 22 -35.55 -10.59 -8.92
CA PHE A 22 -35.05 -9.26 -9.27
C PHE A 22 -34.45 -9.21 -10.69
N THR A 23 -33.65 -10.21 -11.05
CA THR A 23 -33.00 -10.27 -12.37
C THR A 23 -33.86 -10.91 -13.46
N ALA A 24 -35.08 -11.37 -13.14
CA ALA A 24 -35.92 -12.19 -14.01
C ALA A 24 -35.22 -13.45 -14.57
N THR A 25 -34.33 -14.05 -13.79
CA THR A 25 -33.56 -15.25 -14.18
C THR A 25 -34.11 -16.52 -13.55
N LYS A 26 -33.70 -17.69 -14.04
CA LYS A 26 -34.10 -18.97 -13.43
C LYS A 26 -33.48 -19.12 -12.03
N TYR A 27 -34.25 -19.61 -11.06
CA TYR A 27 -33.76 -19.90 -9.70
C TYR A 27 -32.50 -20.77 -9.67
N THR A 28 -32.39 -21.76 -10.57
CA THR A 28 -31.21 -22.61 -10.65
C THR A 28 -29.96 -21.85 -11.11
N ALA A 29 -30.11 -20.86 -12.00
CA ALA A 29 -29.03 -19.99 -12.43
C ALA A 29 -28.61 -19.03 -11.30
N ALA A 30 -29.56 -18.37 -10.64
CA ALA A 30 -29.29 -17.53 -9.47
C ALA A 30 -28.61 -18.30 -8.34
N ARG A 31 -29.09 -19.51 -8.03
CA ARG A 31 -28.48 -20.40 -7.03
C ARG A 31 -27.05 -20.80 -7.39
N ARG A 32 -26.75 -21.01 -8.69
CA ARG A 32 -25.39 -21.31 -9.15
C ARG A 32 -24.46 -20.12 -8.92
N GLN A 33 -24.92 -18.91 -9.19
CA GLN A 33 -24.13 -17.69 -8.94
C GLN A 33 -23.83 -17.52 -7.45
N ILE A 34 -24.86 -17.61 -6.59
CA ILE A 34 -24.71 -17.43 -5.13
C ILE A 34 -23.82 -18.49 -4.49
N ARG A 35 -23.76 -19.70 -5.05
CA ARG A 35 -22.89 -20.79 -4.57
C ARG A 35 -21.52 -20.83 -5.27
N SER A 36 -21.24 -19.89 -6.16
CA SER A 36 -19.95 -19.82 -6.84
C SER A 36 -18.84 -19.59 -5.80
N PRO A 37 -17.69 -20.29 -5.88
CA PRO A 37 -16.53 -19.99 -5.04
C PRO A 37 -16.09 -18.53 -5.10
N LEU A 38 -16.27 -17.88 -6.25
CA LEU A 38 -15.96 -16.46 -6.48
C LEU A 38 -16.94 -15.50 -5.80
N ALA A 39 -18.07 -16.00 -5.28
CA ALA A 39 -19.12 -15.19 -4.67
C ALA A 39 -19.30 -15.48 -3.17
N GLN A 40 -18.30 -16.11 -2.52
CA GLN A 40 -18.39 -16.47 -1.09
C GLN A 40 -17.84 -15.40 -0.14
N GLY A 41 -17.23 -14.32 -0.67
CA GLY A 41 -16.60 -13.28 0.12
C GLY A 41 -15.17 -13.66 0.52
N PHE A 42 -14.18 -13.06 -0.12
CA PHE A 42 -12.76 -13.26 0.19
C PHE A 42 -12.29 -12.33 1.31
N LEU A 43 -12.72 -11.06 1.28
CA LEU A 43 -12.29 -10.02 2.22
C LEU A 43 -13.39 -9.64 3.22
N GLY A 44 -14.34 -10.55 3.44
CA GLY A 44 -15.44 -10.40 4.40
C GLY A 44 -16.54 -11.42 4.13
N ASP A 45 -17.66 -11.30 4.83
CA ASP A 45 -18.80 -12.19 4.61
C ASP A 45 -19.43 -11.96 3.23
N ARG A 46 -19.95 -13.03 2.62
CA ARG A 46 -20.77 -12.94 1.39
C ARG A 46 -21.87 -11.92 1.59
N PHE A 47 -21.96 -10.97 0.66
CA PHE A 47 -23.02 -9.96 0.70
C PHE A 47 -24.38 -10.57 0.35
N SER A 48 -25.40 -10.31 1.17
CA SER A 48 -26.76 -10.79 0.93
C SER A 48 -27.31 -10.20 -0.37
N ALA A 49 -27.90 -11.05 -1.22
CA ALA A 49 -28.53 -10.57 -2.46
C ALA A 49 -29.73 -9.66 -2.15
N ARG A 50 -30.42 -9.90 -1.04
CA ARG A 50 -31.55 -9.07 -0.59
C ARG A 50 -31.08 -7.70 -0.15
N ASP A 51 -29.94 -7.63 0.53
CA ASP A 51 -29.38 -6.38 1.03
C ASP A 51 -28.85 -5.56 -0.16
N LEU A 52 -28.24 -6.21 -1.16
CA LEU A 52 -27.90 -5.55 -2.43
C LEU A 52 -29.14 -4.96 -3.10
N ILE A 53 -30.22 -5.73 -3.25
CA ILE A 53 -31.45 -5.24 -3.88
C ILE A 53 -32.02 -4.04 -3.11
N ALA A 54 -32.09 -4.13 -1.78
CA ALA A 54 -32.61 -3.05 -0.93
C ALA A 54 -31.85 -1.73 -1.10
N VAL A 55 -30.54 -1.75 -1.40
CA VAL A 55 -29.76 -0.54 -1.69
C VAL A 55 -30.32 0.24 -2.89
N LEU A 56 -30.85 -0.46 -3.90
CA LEU A 56 -31.46 0.17 -5.08
C LEU A 56 -32.86 0.74 -4.81
N ASP A 57 -33.46 0.42 -3.68
CA ASP A 57 -34.74 0.95 -3.24
C ASP A 57 -34.55 2.08 -2.21
N ASP A 58 -33.62 1.89 -1.26
CA ASP A 58 -33.57 2.67 -0.02
C ASP A 58 -32.38 3.64 0.08
N HIS A 59 -31.34 3.53 -0.75
CA HIS A 59 -30.15 4.36 -0.59
C HIS A 59 -30.42 5.83 -0.96
N PRO A 60 -30.06 6.82 -0.13
CA PRO A 60 -30.46 8.21 -0.32
C PRO A 60 -29.99 8.85 -1.63
N LEU A 61 -28.89 8.36 -2.20
CA LEU A 61 -28.33 8.86 -3.47
C LEU A 61 -28.59 7.96 -4.68
N VAL A 62 -28.75 6.64 -4.49
CA VAL A 62 -28.76 5.69 -5.62
C VAL A 62 -30.01 4.80 -5.65
N GLY A 63 -30.88 4.95 -4.65
CA GLY A 63 -32.19 4.33 -4.61
C GLY A 63 -33.12 4.97 -5.64
N ALA A 64 -34.12 4.22 -6.08
CA ALA A 64 -35.14 4.73 -6.99
C ALA A 64 -35.91 5.91 -6.37
N ASP A 65 -36.29 6.88 -7.21
CA ASP A 65 -37.19 7.98 -6.84
C ASP A 65 -38.55 7.84 -7.53
N GLU A 66 -39.43 8.84 -7.37
CA GLU A 66 -40.76 8.83 -7.99
C GLU A 66 -40.71 8.85 -9.52
N ASP A 67 -39.62 9.35 -10.12
CA ASP A 67 -39.45 9.55 -11.57
C ASP A 67 -38.70 8.39 -12.26
N GLY A 68 -38.11 7.48 -11.49
CA GLY A 68 -37.55 6.22 -11.99
C GLY A 68 -36.26 5.77 -11.30
N PRO A 69 -35.52 4.84 -11.92
CA PRO A 69 -34.27 4.35 -11.34
C PRO A 69 -33.17 5.42 -11.45
N VAL A 70 -32.69 5.92 -10.31
CA VAL A 70 -31.56 6.86 -10.23
C VAL A 70 -30.25 6.18 -10.64
N LEU A 71 -30.09 4.88 -10.35
CA LEU A 71 -28.92 4.10 -10.74
C LEU A 71 -29.27 3.03 -11.77
N GLY A 72 -28.46 2.94 -12.82
CA GLY A 72 -28.54 1.88 -13.83
C GLY A 72 -27.15 1.49 -14.35
N ASP A 73 -27.09 0.72 -15.43
CA ASP A 73 -25.83 0.08 -15.87
C ASP A 73 -24.73 1.12 -16.21
N ASN A 74 -25.13 2.26 -16.78
CA ASN A 74 -24.21 3.35 -17.14
C ASN A 74 -23.73 4.19 -15.93
N GLY A 75 -24.37 4.06 -14.77
CA GLY A 75 -24.05 4.84 -13.57
C GLY A 75 -25.24 5.64 -13.04
N HIS A 76 -24.95 6.73 -12.34
CA HIS A 76 -25.92 7.63 -11.74
C HIS A 76 -26.72 8.41 -12.81
N TYR A 77 -27.98 8.72 -12.58
CA TYR A 77 -28.93 9.23 -13.58
C TYR A 77 -28.93 8.43 -14.88
N ALA A 78 -28.99 7.11 -14.78
CA ALA A 78 -28.99 6.27 -15.96
C ALA A 78 -30.26 6.47 -16.80
N ASP A 79 -30.06 6.65 -18.10
CA ASP A 79 -31.12 6.67 -19.12
C ASP A 79 -31.63 5.26 -19.47
N ARG A 80 -30.98 4.22 -18.94
CA ARG A 80 -31.25 2.81 -19.24
C ARG A 80 -31.41 1.98 -17.98
N PRO A 81 -32.37 1.05 -17.96
CA PRO A 81 -32.51 0.10 -16.86
C PRO A 81 -31.33 -0.87 -16.81
N TRP A 82 -31.22 -1.59 -15.71
CA TRP A 82 -30.25 -2.66 -15.54
C TRP A 82 -30.37 -3.75 -16.62
N SER A 83 -29.22 -4.17 -17.14
CA SER A 83 -29.11 -5.31 -18.04
C SER A 83 -28.38 -6.45 -17.36
N PHE A 84 -29.12 -7.46 -16.93
CA PHE A 84 -28.59 -8.68 -16.31
C PHE A 84 -28.39 -9.78 -17.34
N ASN A 85 -27.20 -10.39 -17.35
CA ASN A 85 -26.91 -11.51 -18.25
C ASN A 85 -27.42 -12.87 -17.73
N GLY A 86 -27.78 -12.93 -16.44
CA GLY A 86 -28.31 -14.08 -15.73
C GLY A 86 -27.34 -15.21 -15.45
N GLN A 87 -26.06 -14.99 -15.71
CA GLN A 87 -25.00 -16.00 -15.63
C GLN A 87 -23.92 -15.62 -14.62
N THR A 88 -23.50 -14.36 -14.59
CA THR A 88 -22.36 -13.89 -13.78
C THR A 88 -22.64 -12.65 -12.95
N ASP A 89 -23.81 -12.01 -13.09
CA ASP A 89 -24.09 -10.69 -12.48
C ASP A 89 -23.81 -10.62 -10.96
N TYR A 90 -24.25 -11.61 -10.18
CA TYR A 90 -24.00 -11.65 -8.74
C TYR A 90 -22.53 -11.96 -8.42
N ILE A 91 -21.87 -12.78 -9.25
CA ILE A 91 -20.44 -13.09 -9.08
C ILE A 91 -19.62 -11.83 -9.31
N GLU A 92 -19.92 -11.07 -10.35
CA GLU A 92 -19.27 -9.79 -10.68
C GLU A 92 -19.44 -8.81 -9.53
N LEU A 93 -20.66 -8.63 -9.01
CA LEU A 93 -20.89 -7.76 -7.84
C LEU A 93 -20.13 -8.23 -6.61
N ALA A 94 -20.12 -9.54 -6.31
CA ALA A 94 -19.40 -10.06 -5.16
C ALA A 94 -17.88 -9.81 -5.27
N LEU A 95 -17.31 -9.99 -6.46
CA LEU A 95 -15.89 -9.70 -6.70
C LEU A 95 -15.57 -8.21 -6.61
N VAL A 96 -16.47 -7.35 -7.08
CA VAL A 96 -16.33 -5.89 -6.93
C VAL A 96 -16.41 -5.49 -5.46
N ILE A 97 -17.31 -6.09 -4.67
CA ILE A 97 -17.41 -5.86 -3.23
C ILE A 97 -16.12 -6.26 -2.52
N ASP A 98 -15.57 -7.43 -2.83
CA ASP A 98 -14.29 -7.85 -2.25
C ASP A 98 -13.14 -6.95 -2.70
N MET A 99 -13.12 -6.49 -3.96
CA MET A 99 -12.16 -5.51 -4.44
C MET A 99 -12.27 -4.19 -3.67
N LEU A 100 -13.48 -3.66 -3.44
CA LEU A 100 -13.67 -2.42 -2.70
C LEU A 100 -13.28 -2.56 -1.22
N ARG A 101 -13.54 -3.72 -0.59
CA ARG A 101 -13.15 -4.02 0.80
C ARG A 101 -11.64 -4.03 1.05
N MET A 102 -10.82 -4.12 0.01
CA MET A 102 -9.37 -4.09 0.19
C MET A 102 -8.86 -2.68 0.52
N PHE A 103 -9.61 -1.65 0.14
CA PHE A 103 -9.26 -0.26 0.37
C PHE A 103 -9.69 0.23 1.75
N THR A 104 -8.91 1.15 2.30
CA THR A 104 -9.26 1.96 3.46
C THR A 104 -10.38 2.93 3.09
N PRO A 105 -11.56 2.87 3.73
CA PRO A 105 -12.63 3.84 3.52
C PRO A 105 -12.20 5.24 3.99
N THR A 106 -12.64 6.26 3.27
CA THR A 106 -12.44 7.66 3.66
C THR A 106 -13.75 8.30 4.12
N THR A 107 -13.76 9.60 4.40
CA THR A 107 -15.00 10.35 4.66
C THR A 107 -15.55 10.95 3.36
N GLU A 108 -16.79 11.46 3.37
CA GLU A 108 -17.35 12.19 2.23
C GLU A 108 -16.48 13.38 1.80
N ALA A 109 -15.86 14.08 2.76
CA ALA A 109 -15.00 15.24 2.48
C ALA A 109 -13.71 14.84 1.72
N ASP A 110 -13.29 13.59 1.86
CA ASP A 110 -12.05 13.05 1.28
C ASP A 110 -12.31 12.16 0.05
N ALA A 111 -13.58 12.00 -0.37
CA ALA A 111 -13.93 11.15 -1.49
C ALA A 111 -13.43 11.76 -2.80
N ALA A 112 -12.29 11.26 -3.31
CA ALA A 112 -11.63 11.79 -4.50
C ALA A 112 -11.64 10.83 -5.71
N VAL A 113 -11.95 9.55 -5.49
CA VAL A 113 -11.80 8.53 -6.53
C VAL A 113 -13.10 8.36 -7.32
N SER A 114 -13.09 8.80 -8.58
CA SER A 114 -14.23 8.62 -9.49
C SER A 114 -14.52 7.13 -9.76
N SER A 115 -15.80 6.78 -9.74
CA SER A 115 -16.33 5.45 -10.11
C SER A 115 -15.80 4.98 -11.48
N TYR A 116 -15.64 5.90 -12.43
CA TYR A 116 -15.07 5.58 -13.74
C TYR A 116 -13.62 5.09 -13.65
N ARG A 117 -12.77 5.77 -12.84
CA ARG A 117 -11.37 5.37 -12.63
C ARG A 117 -11.31 4.01 -11.93
N LEU A 118 -12.09 3.84 -10.85
CA LEU A 118 -12.14 2.59 -10.09
C LEU A 118 -12.63 1.41 -10.94
N LYS A 119 -13.60 1.63 -11.83
CA LYS A 119 -14.11 0.61 -12.75
C LYS A 119 -12.97 0.04 -13.60
N HIS A 120 -12.18 0.89 -14.25
CA HIS A 120 -11.06 0.43 -15.10
C HIS A 120 -10.00 -0.31 -14.29
N THR A 121 -9.71 0.15 -13.08
CA THR A 121 -8.81 -0.56 -12.15
C THR A 121 -9.37 -1.95 -11.80
N ALA A 122 -10.67 -2.05 -11.50
CA ALA A 122 -11.32 -3.30 -11.16
C ALA A 122 -11.33 -4.30 -12.34
N GLU A 123 -11.62 -3.84 -13.56
CA GLU A 123 -11.60 -4.68 -14.77
C GLU A 123 -10.23 -5.30 -15.02
N LYS A 124 -9.15 -4.55 -14.79
CA LYS A 124 -7.77 -5.06 -14.93
C LYS A 124 -7.39 -6.00 -13.79
N LEU A 125 -7.72 -5.63 -12.55
CA LEU A 125 -7.34 -6.40 -11.36
C LEU A 125 -8.09 -7.75 -11.28
N LEU A 126 -9.36 -7.77 -11.66
CA LEU A 126 -10.22 -8.95 -11.54
C LEU A 126 -10.18 -9.85 -12.78
N ALA A 127 -9.50 -9.44 -13.85
CA ALA A 127 -9.27 -10.32 -15.00
C ALA A 127 -8.45 -11.57 -14.60
N PRO A 128 -8.77 -12.76 -15.15
CA PRO A 128 -9.80 -13.04 -16.15
C PRO A 128 -11.19 -13.35 -15.55
N HIS A 129 -11.34 -13.30 -14.23
CA HIS A 129 -12.58 -13.68 -13.53
C HIS A 129 -13.74 -12.70 -13.77
N CYS A 130 -13.43 -11.43 -14.01
CA CYS A 130 -14.38 -10.40 -14.40
C CYS A 130 -13.69 -9.44 -15.39
N SER A 131 -14.05 -9.52 -16.67
CA SER A 131 -13.39 -8.76 -17.75
C SER A 131 -14.08 -7.44 -18.09
N TYR A 132 -15.31 -7.24 -17.62
CA TYR A 132 -16.06 -6.01 -17.81
C TYR A 132 -16.92 -5.74 -16.58
N ILE A 133 -16.90 -4.51 -16.10
CA ILE A 133 -17.69 -4.04 -14.95
C ILE A 133 -18.41 -2.79 -15.41
N SER A 134 -19.73 -2.77 -15.30
CA SER A 134 -20.47 -1.55 -15.57
C SER A 134 -20.25 -0.51 -14.47
N ASN A 135 -20.26 0.77 -14.82
CA ASN A 135 -20.06 1.84 -13.84
C ASN A 135 -21.16 1.79 -12.75
N GLY A 136 -22.38 1.44 -13.14
CA GLY A 136 -23.48 1.15 -12.23
C GLY A 136 -23.17 0.05 -11.22
N ARG A 137 -22.65 -1.12 -11.65
CA ARG A 137 -22.31 -2.24 -10.75
C ARG A 137 -21.30 -1.82 -9.69
N LEU A 138 -20.31 -1.00 -10.07
CA LEU A 138 -19.32 -0.48 -9.13
C LEU A 138 -19.96 0.45 -8.09
N ILE A 139 -20.76 1.42 -8.54
CA ILE A 139 -21.47 2.34 -7.64
C ILE A 139 -22.41 1.58 -6.70
N TRP A 140 -23.13 0.59 -7.23
CA TRP A 140 -24.03 -0.25 -6.44
C TRP A 140 -23.29 -1.03 -5.35
N ALA A 141 -22.16 -1.65 -5.69
CA ALA A 141 -21.32 -2.34 -4.71
C ALA A 141 -20.77 -1.40 -3.63
N ALA A 142 -20.37 -0.19 -4.00
CA ALA A 142 -19.90 0.83 -3.06
C ALA A 142 -21.00 1.30 -2.11
N ALA A 143 -22.19 1.59 -2.64
CA ALA A 143 -23.37 1.94 -1.85
C ALA A 143 -23.75 0.82 -0.86
N ALA A 144 -23.71 -0.44 -1.30
CA ALA A 144 -24.00 -1.59 -0.46
C ALA A 144 -22.99 -1.75 0.68
N LEU A 145 -21.71 -1.44 0.44
CA LEU A 145 -20.69 -1.41 1.50
C LEU A 145 -20.83 -0.24 2.47
N GLY A 146 -21.73 0.72 2.18
CA GLY A 146 -21.84 1.96 2.95
C GLY A 146 -20.63 2.88 2.77
N LEU A 147 -19.91 2.75 1.65
CA LEU A 147 -18.84 3.70 1.33
C LEU A 147 -19.46 5.07 1.02
N PRO A 148 -18.82 6.18 1.42
CA PRO A 148 -19.27 7.51 1.04
C PRO A 148 -19.39 7.65 -0.47
N LEU A 149 -20.49 8.24 -0.93
CA LEU A 149 -20.74 8.52 -2.34
C LEU A 149 -21.02 10.01 -2.49
N VAL A 150 -20.25 10.69 -3.34
CA VAL A 150 -20.39 12.12 -3.58
C VAL A 150 -20.68 12.37 -5.04
N GLN A 151 -21.75 13.13 -5.30
CA GLN A 151 -22.08 13.59 -6.64
C GLN A 151 -21.13 14.72 -7.05
N THR A 152 -20.61 14.64 -8.27
CA THR A 152 -19.80 15.73 -8.84
C THR A 152 -20.68 16.83 -9.40
N ASP A 153 -20.25 18.09 -9.31
CA ASP A 153 -20.99 19.28 -9.79
C ASP A 153 -21.42 19.24 -11.28
N SER A 154 -20.85 18.33 -12.09
CA SER A 154 -21.07 18.22 -13.53
C SER A 154 -22.31 17.43 -13.96
N GLY A 155 -23.09 16.86 -13.03
CA GLY A 155 -24.33 16.13 -13.35
C GLY A 155 -24.13 14.88 -14.21
N GLY A 156 -22.91 14.30 -14.21
CA GLY A 156 -22.56 13.12 -14.99
C GLY A 156 -22.93 11.78 -14.33
N PRO A 157 -22.72 10.65 -15.03
CA PRO A 157 -23.07 9.33 -14.52
C PRO A 157 -22.10 8.77 -13.48
N ASN A 158 -21.04 9.51 -13.17
CA ASN A 158 -19.99 9.08 -12.26
C ASN A 158 -20.19 9.71 -10.89
N LEU A 159 -19.88 8.94 -9.85
CA LEU A 159 -19.81 9.42 -8.47
C LEU A 159 -18.38 9.32 -7.97
N LEU A 160 -18.00 10.14 -7.01
CA LEU A 160 -16.79 9.92 -6.22
C LEU A 160 -17.12 8.88 -5.14
N ILE A 161 -16.21 7.93 -4.95
CA ILE A 161 -16.34 6.84 -3.98
C ILE A 161 -15.28 7.07 -2.88
N GLY A 162 -15.72 7.01 -1.62
CA GLY A 162 -14.90 7.25 -0.43
C GLY A 162 -13.94 6.10 -0.13
N VAL A 163 -12.89 5.97 -0.92
CA VAL A 163 -11.75 5.08 -0.70
C VAL A 163 -10.44 5.86 -0.81
N SER A 164 -9.38 5.37 -0.18
CA SER A 164 -8.05 6.01 -0.23
C SER A 164 -7.55 6.16 -1.68
N GLU A 165 -7.34 7.40 -2.12
CA GLU A 165 -6.81 7.67 -3.46
C GLU A 165 -5.39 7.13 -3.64
N ALA A 166 -4.56 7.23 -2.59
CA ALA A 166 -3.19 6.72 -2.61
C ALA A 166 -3.15 5.19 -2.80
N GLU A 167 -4.04 4.46 -2.12
CA GLU A 167 -4.16 3.01 -2.31
C GLU A 167 -4.74 2.64 -3.68
N HIS A 168 -5.72 3.39 -4.17
CA HIS A 168 -6.25 3.20 -5.51
C HIS A 168 -5.17 3.42 -6.58
N ASP A 169 -4.37 4.47 -6.46
CA ASP A 169 -3.28 4.75 -7.41
C ASP A 169 -2.18 3.70 -7.35
N TYR A 170 -1.86 3.16 -6.17
CA TYR A 170 -0.98 2.00 -6.05
C TYR A 170 -1.51 0.79 -6.86
N VAL A 171 -2.79 0.46 -6.70
CA VAL A 171 -3.41 -0.69 -7.40
C VAL A 171 -3.47 -0.44 -8.90
N ARG A 172 -3.78 0.79 -9.31
CA ARG A 172 -3.81 1.20 -10.72
C ARG A 172 -2.44 1.05 -11.37
N GLN A 173 -1.36 1.53 -10.75
CA GLN A 173 0.01 1.37 -11.25
C GLN A 173 0.38 -0.12 -11.43
N LEU A 174 0.00 -0.95 -10.45
CA LEU A 174 0.21 -2.39 -10.50
C LEU A 174 -0.58 -3.06 -11.64
N ALA A 175 -1.82 -2.65 -11.86
CA ALA A 175 -2.70 -3.21 -12.88
C ALA A 175 -2.35 -2.73 -14.31
N ASP A 176 -1.86 -1.51 -14.44
CA ASP A 176 -1.42 -0.92 -15.73
C ASP A 176 -0.09 -1.50 -16.20
N GLY A 177 0.81 -1.82 -15.27
CA GLY A 177 2.09 -2.50 -15.54
C GLY A 177 3.16 -1.66 -16.23
N SER A 178 2.86 -0.44 -16.69
CA SER A 178 3.82 0.45 -17.37
C SER A 178 4.86 1.06 -16.43
N THR A 179 4.49 1.30 -15.17
CA THR A 179 5.39 1.82 -14.13
C THR A 179 4.96 1.21 -12.80
N PRO A 180 5.46 0.01 -12.46
CA PRO A 180 5.05 -0.67 -11.24
C PRO A 180 5.51 0.13 -10.02
N PRO A 181 4.74 0.09 -8.91
CA PRO A 181 5.12 0.77 -7.67
C PRO A 181 6.44 0.19 -7.14
N ARG A 182 7.35 1.08 -6.71
CA ARG A 182 8.65 0.70 -6.12
C ARG A 182 8.55 0.56 -4.60
N ALA A 183 7.64 1.30 -3.98
CA ALA A 183 7.34 1.21 -2.56
C ALA A 183 5.91 0.72 -2.32
N HIS A 184 5.68 0.13 -1.15
CA HIS A 184 4.46 -0.60 -0.81
C HIS A 184 3.69 -0.01 0.39
N HIS A 185 4.02 1.20 0.84
CA HIS A 185 3.35 1.87 1.97
C HIS A 185 1.87 2.16 1.67
N ASN A 186 1.53 2.49 0.43
CA ASN A 186 0.14 2.66 -0.01
C ASN A 186 -0.48 1.36 -0.54
N ARG A 187 0.12 0.18 -0.32
CA ARG A 187 -0.49 -1.08 -0.76
C ARG A 187 -1.70 -1.38 0.13
N PRO A 188 -2.92 -1.49 -0.42
CA PRO A 188 -4.08 -1.84 0.39
C PRO A 188 -3.88 -3.21 1.06
N ALA A 189 -4.20 -3.30 2.35
CA ALA A 189 -3.90 -4.47 3.17
C ALA A 189 -4.60 -5.74 2.67
N GLY A 190 -5.78 -5.61 2.07
CA GLY A 190 -6.54 -6.73 1.51
C GLY A 190 -6.02 -7.22 0.15
N LEU A 191 -5.19 -6.45 -0.56
CA LEU A 191 -4.78 -6.76 -1.93
C LEU A 191 -4.02 -8.10 -2.06
N PRO A 192 -3.01 -8.42 -1.21
CA PRO A 192 -2.34 -9.72 -1.28
C PRO A 192 -3.31 -10.89 -1.07
N HIS A 193 -4.30 -10.72 -0.18
CA HIS A 193 -5.30 -11.75 0.13
C HIS A 193 -6.29 -11.96 -1.01
N LEU A 194 -6.76 -10.88 -1.64
CA LEU A 194 -7.64 -10.96 -2.81
C LEU A 194 -6.95 -11.69 -3.96
N ARG A 195 -5.69 -11.34 -4.25
CA ARG A 195 -4.90 -11.98 -5.31
C ARG A 195 -4.68 -13.47 -5.04
N ASP A 196 -4.26 -13.84 -3.83
CA ASP A 196 -4.11 -15.26 -3.45
C ASP A 196 -5.44 -16.02 -3.58
N ALA A 197 -6.55 -15.43 -3.14
CA ALA A 197 -7.87 -16.06 -3.25
C ALA A 197 -8.28 -16.30 -4.71
N LEU A 198 -8.09 -15.31 -5.59
CA LEU A 198 -8.37 -15.43 -7.03
C LEU A 198 -7.50 -16.51 -7.68
N ASP A 199 -6.19 -16.50 -7.43
CA ASP A 199 -5.25 -17.49 -7.97
C ASP A 199 -5.59 -18.92 -7.52
N ARG A 200 -6.00 -19.07 -6.26
CA ARG A 200 -6.43 -20.37 -5.72
C ARG A 200 -7.71 -20.85 -6.39
N VAL A 201 -8.72 -20.01 -6.53
CA VAL A 201 -9.96 -20.40 -7.23
C VAL A 201 -9.70 -20.70 -8.70
N ALA A 202 -8.83 -19.93 -9.38
CA ALA A 202 -8.42 -20.19 -10.76
C ALA A 202 -7.76 -21.56 -10.93
N THR A 203 -7.00 -22.01 -9.93
CA THR A 203 -6.32 -23.32 -9.92
C THR A 203 -7.18 -24.44 -9.34
N GLY A 204 -8.47 -24.22 -9.11
CA GLY A 204 -9.40 -25.22 -8.56
C GLY A 204 -9.19 -25.52 -7.09
N LYS A 205 -8.36 -24.73 -6.39
CA LYS A 205 -8.16 -24.83 -4.94
C LYS A 205 -9.26 -24.04 -4.22
N PRO A 206 -9.65 -24.45 -3.00
CA PRO A 206 -10.53 -23.63 -2.18
C PRO A 206 -9.88 -22.27 -1.92
N ALA A 207 -10.67 -21.22 -1.74
CA ALA A 207 -10.16 -19.89 -1.39
C ALA A 207 -9.41 -19.91 -0.04
N ALA A 208 -8.61 -18.87 0.21
CA ALA A 208 -7.95 -18.68 1.49
C ALA A 208 -8.95 -18.56 2.65
N PRO A 209 -8.54 -18.86 3.89
CA PRO A 209 -9.33 -18.51 5.06
C PRO A 209 -9.69 -17.02 5.03
N ARG A 210 -10.89 -16.70 5.53
CA ARG A 210 -11.44 -15.33 5.53
C ARG A 210 -10.43 -14.34 6.09
N TRP A 211 -10.14 -13.29 5.32
CA TRP A 211 -9.34 -12.19 5.81
C TRP A 211 -10.16 -11.26 6.71
N VAL A 212 -9.52 -10.78 7.77
CA VAL A 212 -10.08 -9.73 8.64
C VAL A 212 -9.02 -8.63 8.72
N PRO A 213 -9.35 -7.37 8.41
CA PRO A 213 -8.42 -6.27 8.57
C PRO A 213 -7.87 -6.23 10.00
N LEU A 214 -6.55 -6.23 10.13
CA LEU A 214 -5.92 -5.87 11.39
C LEU A 214 -5.89 -4.35 11.47
N ALA A 215 -6.35 -3.79 12.58
CA ALA A 215 -6.15 -2.37 12.86
C ALA A 215 -4.64 -2.13 13.02
N SER A 216 -4.03 -1.46 12.05
CA SER A 216 -2.66 -0.97 12.19
C SER A 216 -2.70 0.33 12.99
N ALA A 217 -1.97 0.37 14.10
CA ALA A 217 -1.73 1.63 14.78
C ALA A 217 -0.81 2.50 13.90
N PRO A 218 -1.02 3.83 13.86
CA PRO A 218 -0.07 4.71 13.20
C PRO A 218 1.29 4.58 13.89
N VAL A 219 2.31 4.23 13.12
CA VAL A 219 3.69 4.30 13.56
C VAL A 219 4.10 5.77 13.45
N ALA A 220 4.59 6.35 14.55
CA ALA A 220 5.10 7.71 14.51
C ALA A 220 6.38 7.75 13.67
N THR A 221 6.44 8.65 12.70
CA THR A 221 7.60 8.85 11.80
C THR A 221 8.06 10.32 11.88
N PRO A 222 8.68 10.75 12.99
CA PRO A 222 8.93 12.16 13.26
C PRO A 222 9.78 12.85 12.19
N PHE A 223 10.72 12.12 11.60
CA PHE A 223 11.55 12.66 10.51
C PHE A 223 10.75 12.85 9.23
N HIS A 224 9.93 11.87 8.82
CA HIS A 224 8.98 12.00 7.71
C HIS A 224 8.05 13.21 7.87
N ASP A 225 7.45 13.38 9.05
CA ASP A 225 6.56 14.50 9.34
C ASP A 225 7.30 15.84 9.18
N TRP A 226 8.52 15.90 9.72
CA TRP A 226 9.34 17.11 9.65
C TRP A 226 9.78 17.47 8.23
N ILE A 227 10.30 16.51 7.44
CA ILE A 227 10.76 16.78 6.07
C ILE A 227 9.57 17.14 5.18
N SER A 228 8.43 16.46 5.35
CA SER A 228 7.20 16.77 4.58
C SER A 228 6.71 18.20 4.85
N ALA A 229 6.85 18.68 6.09
CA ALA A 229 6.51 20.06 6.43
C ALA A 229 7.40 21.12 5.72
N GLN A 230 8.56 20.74 5.20
CA GLN A 230 9.47 21.65 4.50
C GLN A 230 9.06 21.91 3.04
N ALA A 231 8.16 21.12 2.45
CA ALA A 231 7.83 21.14 1.00
C ALA A 231 7.31 22.49 0.46
N ARG A 232 6.89 23.41 1.34
CA ARG A 232 6.42 24.76 1.00
C ARG A 232 7.52 25.82 0.96
N ARG A 233 8.75 25.47 1.33
CA ARG A 233 9.89 26.40 1.29
C ARG A 233 10.32 26.65 -0.16
N ASP A 234 10.85 27.84 -0.39
CA ASP A 234 11.43 28.27 -1.67
C ASP A 234 12.96 28.31 -1.54
N ASP A 235 13.53 27.15 -1.21
CA ASP A 235 14.95 26.91 -1.10
C ASP A 235 15.27 25.45 -1.47
N PRO A 236 16.54 25.06 -1.64
CA PRO A 236 16.87 23.69 -2.03
C PRO A 236 16.33 22.61 -1.09
N VAL A 237 16.15 22.90 0.21
CA VAL A 237 15.53 21.97 1.17
C VAL A 237 14.03 21.81 0.88
N GLY A 238 13.35 22.90 0.56
CA GLY A 238 11.95 22.88 0.11
C GLY A 238 11.74 22.12 -1.19
N ASP A 239 12.67 22.26 -2.14
CA ASP A 239 12.60 21.55 -3.42
C ASP A 239 12.74 20.03 -3.22
N ILE A 240 13.75 19.57 -2.45
CA ILE A 240 13.88 18.13 -2.19
C ILE A 240 12.72 17.57 -1.34
N ALA A 241 12.15 18.39 -0.44
CA ALA A 241 11.02 17.97 0.38
C ALA A 241 9.76 17.80 -0.47
N ARG A 242 9.58 18.64 -1.49
CA ARG A 242 8.48 18.51 -2.46
C ARG A 242 8.66 17.25 -3.30
N ASP A 243 9.85 17.03 -3.87
CA ASP A 243 10.16 15.83 -4.65
C ASP A 243 10.00 14.55 -3.80
N TYR A 244 10.39 14.60 -2.52
CA TYR A 244 10.20 13.51 -1.55
C TYR A 244 8.71 13.22 -1.30
N VAL A 245 7.88 14.24 -1.06
CA VAL A 245 6.44 14.06 -0.85
C VAL A 245 5.77 13.51 -2.11
N ASP A 246 6.14 14.03 -3.29
CA ASP A 246 5.64 13.55 -4.58
C ASP A 246 6.07 12.10 -4.81
N GLY A 247 7.31 11.74 -4.49
CA GLY A 247 7.82 10.38 -4.58
C GLY A 247 7.02 9.38 -3.73
N ILE A 248 6.61 9.77 -2.52
CA ILE A 248 5.71 8.97 -1.66
C ILE A 248 4.32 8.85 -2.28
N ALA A 249 3.75 9.97 -2.75
CA ALA A 249 2.42 9.99 -3.36
C ALA A 249 2.36 9.11 -4.62
N TYR A 250 3.44 9.08 -5.41
CA TYR A 250 3.55 8.29 -6.63
C TYR A 250 4.13 6.89 -6.42
N ASN A 251 4.30 6.42 -5.18
CA ASN A 251 4.82 5.09 -4.84
C ASN A 251 6.24 4.81 -5.34
N GLN A 252 7.07 5.84 -5.50
CA GLN A 252 8.47 5.74 -5.94
C GLN A 252 9.41 5.34 -4.79
N HIS A 253 9.10 5.77 -3.57
CA HIS A 253 9.76 5.36 -2.34
C HIS A 253 8.79 5.45 -1.16
N GLY A 254 9.15 4.84 -0.02
CA GLY A 254 8.36 4.93 1.20
C GLY A 254 8.62 6.21 2.01
N PRO A 255 7.82 6.45 3.06
CA PRO A 255 8.19 7.38 4.13
C PRO A 255 9.56 7.05 4.69
N ALA A 256 10.28 8.09 5.13
CA ALA A 256 11.59 7.97 5.74
C ALA A 256 11.36 7.95 7.26
N ASP A 257 11.59 6.80 7.89
CA ASP A 257 11.42 6.66 9.33
C ASP A 257 12.53 7.41 10.06
N ALA A 258 13.72 7.48 9.45
CA ALA A 258 14.90 8.16 9.97
C ALA A 258 15.69 8.92 8.87
N PRO A 259 16.64 9.80 9.25
CA PRO A 259 17.43 10.57 8.29
C PRO A 259 18.26 9.74 7.28
N ASP A 260 18.72 8.56 7.68
CA ASP A 260 19.44 7.62 6.81
C ASP A 260 18.55 7.03 5.69
N ASP A 261 17.24 6.95 5.90
CA ASP A 261 16.30 6.54 4.86
C ASP A 261 16.25 7.58 3.73
N LEU A 262 16.29 8.88 4.06
CA LEU A 262 16.35 9.94 3.03
C LEU A 262 17.61 9.81 2.19
N LEU A 263 18.77 9.55 2.81
CA LEU A 263 20.01 9.31 2.06
C LEU A 263 19.86 8.10 1.13
N THR A 264 19.28 7.01 1.63
CA THR A 264 19.03 5.80 0.82
C THR A 264 18.10 6.11 -0.35
N ILE A 265 17.03 6.88 -0.13
CA ILE A 265 16.10 7.32 -1.17
C ILE A 265 16.82 8.14 -2.25
N LEU A 266 17.63 9.11 -1.86
CA LEU A 266 18.38 9.96 -2.79
C LEU A 266 19.37 9.13 -3.63
N LEU A 267 20.04 8.16 -3.01
CA LEU A 267 20.97 7.26 -3.67
C LEU A 267 20.27 6.34 -4.67
N ASP A 268 19.16 5.71 -4.27
CA ASP A 268 18.39 4.81 -5.12
C ASP A 268 17.70 5.58 -6.28
N ALA A 269 17.42 6.87 -6.11
CA ALA A 269 16.95 7.77 -7.15
C ALA A 269 18.06 8.24 -8.12
N GLY A 270 19.34 8.02 -7.79
CA GLY A 270 20.47 8.52 -8.58
C GLY A 270 20.61 10.04 -8.53
N ALA A 271 20.32 10.65 -7.36
CA ALA A 271 20.42 12.09 -7.15
C ALA A 271 21.83 12.61 -7.48
N PHE A 272 21.90 13.76 -8.13
CA PHE A 272 23.15 14.46 -8.39
C PHE A 272 23.58 15.31 -7.19
N ASP A 273 24.85 15.76 -7.18
CA ASP A 273 25.49 16.36 -6.01
C ASP A 273 24.69 17.47 -5.31
N ALA A 274 24.08 18.39 -6.07
CA ALA A 274 23.34 19.50 -5.46
C ALA A 274 22.05 19.05 -4.74
N VAL A 275 21.39 18.00 -5.23
CA VAL A 275 20.22 17.40 -4.57
C VAL A 275 20.66 16.67 -3.31
N TYR A 276 21.77 15.96 -3.38
CA TYR A 276 22.37 15.33 -2.22
C TYR A 276 22.76 16.36 -1.13
N ASP A 277 23.39 17.47 -1.51
CA ASP A 277 23.79 18.54 -0.59
C ASP A 277 22.57 19.15 0.11
N ALA A 278 21.47 19.33 -0.62
CA ALA A 278 20.20 19.74 -0.03
C ALA A 278 19.67 18.69 0.97
N GLY A 279 19.83 17.39 0.68
CA GLY A 279 19.52 16.30 1.59
C GLY A 279 20.33 16.35 2.89
N VAL A 280 21.65 16.48 2.79
CA VAL A 280 22.53 16.64 3.97
C VAL A 280 22.15 17.88 4.77
N ARG A 281 21.87 19.00 4.10
CA ARG A 281 21.41 20.22 4.74
C ARG A 281 20.09 20.00 5.49
N ALA A 282 19.12 19.31 4.90
CA ALA A 282 17.87 18.99 5.57
C ALA A 282 18.10 18.13 6.81
N ILE A 283 18.97 17.11 6.73
CA ILE A 283 19.34 16.29 7.90
C ILE A 283 20.01 17.15 8.98
N SER A 284 20.87 18.09 8.59
CA SER A 284 21.52 19.03 9.52
C SER A 284 20.49 19.91 10.24
N GLU A 285 19.52 20.48 9.51
CA GLU A 285 18.42 21.27 10.08
C GLU A 285 17.53 20.42 11.01
N TRP A 286 17.33 19.13 10.71
CA TRP A 286 16.64 18.18 11.59
C TRP A 286 17.40 17.96 12.90
N PHE A 287 18.70 17.63 12.86
CA PHE A 287 19.50 17.42 14.08
C PHE A 287 19.62 18.70 14.93
N ALA A 288 19.63 19.88 14.30
CA ALA A 288 19.62 21.16 15.02
C ALA A 288 18.34 21.37 15.84
N THR A 289 17.20 20.86 15.36
CA THR A 289 15.90 20.94 16.05
C THR A 289 15.61 19.72 16.94
N ASN A 290 16.28 18.60 16.68
CA ASN A 290 16.09 17.31 17.34
C ASN A 290 17.45 16.70 17.74
N PRO A 291 18.17 17.30 18.71
CA PRO A 291 19.52 16.87 19.08
C PRO A 291 19.58 15.47 19.71
N ALA A 292 18.44 14.93 20.15
CA ALA A 292 18.31 13.57 20.66
C ALA A 292 17.96 12.54 19.58
N ALA A 293 17.89 12.93 18.31
CA ALA A 293 17.62 12.02 17.20
C ALA A 293 18.70 10.94 17.09
N THR A 294 18.31 9.75 16.64
CA THR A 294 19.23 8.65 16.40
C THR A 294 20.25 9.06 15.33
N PRO A 295 21.57 8.91 15.60
CA PRO A 295 22.62 9.15 14.61
C PRO A 295 22.47 8.27 13.37
N VAL A 296 22.90 8.79 12.22
CA VAL A 296 22.79 8.17 10.89
C VAL A 296 23.69 6.94 10.79
N ARG A 297 23.13 5.78 10.46
CA ARG A 297 23.91 4.59 10.09
C ARG A 297 23.63 4.24 8.64
N THR A 298 24.65 4.38 7.79
CA THR A 298 24.48 4.27 6.35
C THR A 298 24.36 2.83 5.85
N LYS A 299 24.03 2.67 4.57
CA LYS A 299 23.77 1.39 3.92
C LYS A 299 24.98 0.45 3.99
N PHE A 300 24.77 -0.77 4.50
CA PHE A 300 25.77 -1.83 4.52
C PHE A 300 26.16 -2.27 3.10
N VAL A 301 27.46 -2.49 2.87
CA VAL A 301 28.00 -2.95 1.58
C VAL A 301 28.54 -4.38 1.69
N SER A 302 29.49 -4.61 2.59
CA SER A 302 30.14 -5.93 2.71
C SER A 302 30.78 -6.17 4.08
N ARG A 303 31.06 -7.43 4.37
CA ARG A 303 31.79 -7.88 5.56
C ARG A 303 32.79 -8.94 5.15
N SER A 304 34.03 -8.80 5.59
CA SER A 304 35.09 -9.80 5.41
C SER A 304 35.78 -10.07 6.73
N ALA A 305 36.15 -11.32 6.99
CA ALA A 305 36.95 -11.71 8.14
C ALA A 305 38.09 -12.62 7.68
N SER A 306 39.28 -12.39 8.23
CA SER A 306 40.47 -13.20 7.96
C SER A 306 41.03 -13.71 9.27
N GLU A 307 41.19 -15.03 9.40
CA GLU A 307 41.86 -15.63 10.56
C GLU A 307 43.34 -15.25 10.55
N VAL A 308 43.84 -14.82 11.71
CA VAL A 308 45.26 -14.53 11.92
C VAL A 308 45.83 -15.60 12.83
N GLY A 309 46.80 -16.37 12.33
CA GLY A 309 47.50 -17.39 13.10
C GLY A 309 48.45 -16.76 14.12
N GLY A 310 48.43 -17.26 15.36
CA GLY A 310 49.26 -16.74 16.45
C GLY A 310 50.77 -16.94 16.20
N PHE A 311 51.56 -15.88 16.38
CA PHE A 311 53.01 -15.97 16.44
C PHE A 311 53.44 -16.54 17.82
N GLY A 312 53.46 -17.87 17.91
CA GLY A 312 54.12 -18.59 19.01
C GLY A 312 53.21 -18.95 20.18
N GLY A 313 52.38 -19.99 20.00
CA GLY A 313 52.01 -21.00 21.02
C GLY A 313 51.26 -20.59 22.30
N ALA A 314 51.23 -19.31 22.70
CA ALA A 314 50.67 -18.85 23.98
C ALA A 314 49.53 -17.82 23.81
N GLU A 315 49.39 -17.22 22.62
CA GLU A 315 48.37 -16.23 22.29
C GLU A 315 47.41 -16.87 21.28
N GLY A 316 46.13 -17.01 21.65
CA GLY A 316 45.14 -17.78 20.89
C GLY A 316 44.87 -17.25 19.48
N TYR A 317 44.15 -18.04 18.67
CA TYR A 317 43.67 -17.61 17.35
C TYR A 317 42.75 -16.38 17.47
N GLY A 318 42.91 -15.43 16.56
CA GLY A 318 42.04 -14.25 16.40
C GLY A 318 41.67 -14.02 14.93
N ASP A 319 40.84 -13.03 14.68
CA ASP A 319 40.45 -12.61 13.34
C ASP A 319 40.52 -11.09 13.17
N ILE A 320 40.84 -10.67 11.96
CA ILE A 320 40.68 -9.29 11.51
C ILE A 320 39.40 -9.25 10.68
N GLU A 321 38.42 -8.51 11.19
CA GLU A 321 37.14 -8.28 10.55
C GLU A 321 37.10 -6.85 10.00
N LYS A 322 36.63 -6.72 8.75
CA LYS A 322 36.35 -5.45 8.11
C LYS A 322 34.90 -5.40 7.66
N VAL A 323 34.19 -4.35 8.06
CA VAL A 323 32.80 -4.10 7.69
C VAL A 323 32.73 -2.78 6.92
N THR A 324 32.27 -2.85 5.67
CA THR A 324 32.18 -1.68 4.80
C THR A 324 30.73 -1.25 4.66
N TYR A 325 30.52 0.05 4.85
CA TYR A 325 29.28 0.76 4.62
C TYR A 325 29.51 1.83 3.56
N LEU A 326 28.43 2.24 2.89
CA LEU A 326 28.47 3.34 1.95
C LEU A 326 28.60 4.67 2.71
N CYS A 327 29.35 5.65 2.20
CA CYS A 327 29.32 7.00 2.77
C CYS A 327 27.93 7.62 2.60
N PRO A 328 27.52 8.61 3.43
CA PRO A 328 26.30 9.36 3.21
C PRO A 328 26.08 9.79 1.75
N CYS A 329 27.13 10.24 1.05
CA CYS A 329 27.07 10.71 -0.34
C CYS A 329 27.07 9.64 -1.42
N GLY A 330 27.24 8.36 -1.07
CA GLY A 330 27.34 7.29 -2.05
C GLY A 330 28.66 7.18 -2.82
N ALA A 331 29.53 8.19 -2.75
CA ALA A 331 30.78 8.24 -3.53
C ALA A 331 32.01 7.66 -2.81
N GLY A 332 31.85 7.14 -1.60
CA GLY A 332 32.94 6.58 -0.81
C GLY A 332 32.43 5.59 0.24
N GLU A 333 33.27 5.29 1.23
CA GLU A 333 32.99 4.23 2.20
C GLU A 333 33.14 4.72 3.65
N VAL A 334 32.40 4.11 4.57
CA VAL A 334 32.69 4.11 6.00
C VAL A 334 33.13 2.70 6.36
N VAL A 335 34.30 2.57 6.95
CA VAL A 335 34.94 1.27 7.22
C VAL A 335 35.06 1.08 8.72
N GLU A 336 34.47 0.00 9.24
CA GLU A 336 34.75 -0.54 10.58
C GLU A 336 35.85 -1.59 10.45
N ASP A 337 36.96 -1.39 11.15
CA ASP A 337 38.03 -2.38 11.29
C ASP A 337 38.01 -2.94 12.72
N HIS A 338 38.00 -4.26 12.83
CA HIS A 338 37.98 -4.99 14.09
C HIS A 338 39.11 -6.00 14.14
N ASP A 339 40.15 -5.69 14.91
CA ASP A 339 41.22 -6.61 15.22
C ASP A 339 40.86 -7.37 16.50
N ASN A 340 40.37 -8.61 16.37
CA ASN A 340 39.95 -9.44 17.50
C ASN A 340 41.08 -10.36 18.00
N ILE A 341 42.34 -9.95 17.85
CA ILE A 341 43.49 -10.73 18.32
C ILE A 341 43.55 -10.73 19.85
N PRO A 342 43.61 -11.91 20.51
CA PRO A 342 43.79 -11.98 21.96
C PRO A 342 45.05 -11.22 22.42
N GLY A 343 44.88 -10.25 23.33
CA GLY A 343 46.00 -9.44 23.86
C GLY A 343 46.32 -8.16 23.07
N ALA A 344 45.79 -8.00 21.86
CA ALA A 344 46.01 -6.83 21.00
C ALA A 344 44.71 -6.36 20.32
N ARG A 345 43.57 -6.41 21.05
CA ARG A 345 42.27 -6.02 20.49
C ARG A 345 42.24 -4.54 20.16
N ASP A 346 42.02 -4.22 18.90
CA ASP A 346 41.86 -2.85 18.42
C ASP A 346 40.64 -2.74 17.52
N HIS A 347 39.90 -1.64 17.65
CA HIS A 347 38.68 -1.39 16.88
C HIS A 347 38.70 0.06 16.45
N ASP A 348 38.55 0.31 15.15
CA ASP A 348 38.50 1.66 14.61
C ASP A 348 37.39 1.80 13.57
N VAL A 349 36.94 3.03 13.36
CA VAL A 349 35.99 3.38 12.30
C VAL A 349 36.41 4.66 11.60
N HIS A 350 36.40 4.61 10.28
CA HIS A 350 36.91 5.70 9.44
C HIS A 350 36.00 6.03 8.27
N ILE A 351 35.90 7.33 7.97
CA ILE A 351 35.24 7.84 6.77
C ILE A 351 36.27 7.96 5.64
N TRP A 352 36.15 7.08 4.64
CA TRP A 352 36.93 7.04 3.40
C TRP A 352 36.19 7.81 2.29
N CYS A 353 35.95 9.09 2.53
CA CYS A 353 35.40 10.04 1.57
C CYS A 353 35.76 11.46 1.98
N ASP A 354 36.47 12.20 1.12
CA ASP A 354 36.94 13.55 1.44
C ASP A 354 35.79 14.53 1.68
N LYS A 355 34.69 14.40 0.91
CA LYS A 355 33.48 15.19 1.10
C LYS A 355 32.81 14.91 2.45
N CYS A 356 32.44 13.65 2.70
CA CYS A 356 31.74 13.30 3.94
C CYS A 356 32.60 13.56 5.19
N ARG A 357 33.94 13.44 5.10
CA ARG A 357 34.83 13.69 6.24
C ARG A 357 34.76 15.14 6.74
N GLY A 358 34.40 16.09 5.88
CA GLY A 358 34.19 17.48 6.26
C GLY A 358 32.78 17.79 6.78
N GLU A 359 31.79 16.99 6.38
CA GLU A 359 30.36 17.23 6.64
C GLU A 359 29.80 16.40 7.80
N TRP A 360 30.47 15.30 8.16
CA TRP A 360 29.98 14.33 9.14
C TRP A 360 31.06 13.99 10.16
N THR A 361 30.61 13.75 11.39
CA THR A 361 31.45 13.23 12.47
C THR A 361 30.76 12.07 13.18
N PHE A 362 31.55 11.19 13.80
CA PHE A 362 31.00 10.11 14.61
C PHE A 362 30.36 10.66 15.88
N ALA A 363 29.13 10.24 16.15
CA ALA A 363 28.41 10.62 17.35
C ALA A 363 29.17 10.17 18.61
N PRO A 364 29.36 11.08 19.59
CA PRO A 364 30.19 10.81 20.75
C PRO A 364 29.56 9.74 21.67
N GLY A 365 30.41 9.02 22.40
CA GLY A 365 29.97 8.05 23.42
C GLY A 365 29.46 6.71 22.87
N ARG A 366 29.58 6.48 21.56
CA ARG A 366 29.23 5.21 20.90
C ARG A 366 30.46 4.33 20.69
N SER A 367 30.24 3.02 20.72
CA SER A 367 31.29 2.05 20.39
C SER A 367 31.51 1.96 18.87
N VAL A 368 32.65 1.42 18.44
CA VAL A 368 32.91 1.15 17.01
C VAL A 368 31.84 0.24 16.40
N ARG A 369 31.25 -0.70 17.13
CA ARG A 369 30.17 -1.56 16.57
C ARG A 369 28.81 -0.87 16.52
N ASP A 370 28.64 0.22 17.27
CA ASP A 370 27.40 1.00 17.40
C ASP A 370 27.60 2.46 16.95
N TRP A 371 28.54 2.70 16.02
CA TRP A 371 28.77 4.04 15.52
C TRP A 371 27.52 4.56 14.80
N GLY A 372 27.43 5.89 14.73
CA GLY A 372 26.50 6.60 13.88
C GLY A 372 27.07 7.97 13.59
N LEU A 373 26.65 8.59 12.49
CA LEU A 373 27.11 9.88 12.05
C LEU A 373 26.12 10.98 12.44
N ILE A 374 26.65 12.15 12.76
CA ILE A 374 25.90 13.39 12.89
C ILE A 374 26.52 14.44 11.96
N PRO A 375 25.71 15.34 11.38
CA PRO A 375 26.25 16.46 10.61
C PRO A 375 27.10 17.40 11.50
N VAL A 376 28.12 18.02 10.90
CA VAL A 376 29.06 18.95 11.57
C VAL A 376 28.57 20.39 11.55
#